data_AF-A0A944GIH6-F1
#
_entry.id   AF-A0A944GIH6-F1
#
_cell.length_a   1.000
_cell.length_b   1.000
_cell.length_c   1.000
_cell.angle_alpha   90.00
_cell.angle_beta   90.00
_cell.angle_gamma   90.00
#
_symmetry.space_group_name_H-M   'P 1'
#
loop_
_entity.id
_entity.type
_entity.pdbx_description
1 polymer ?
#
loop_
_entity_poly.entity_id
_entity_poly.type
_entity_poly.pdbx_seq_one_letter_code
_entity_poly.pdbx_strand_id
1 'polypeptide(L)'
;MSVKKFFKNLSTRIWFIVSCCLGALLLVLNVALAVPTVQDFATLIFGVSTGTSTGSTEGSDYYPKTTSSKDEARENGDNFNVKLAEEGIVMLKNKDNAFPLPNGTKVSVFGKNSAGIVYGGSGSGAVDSSKAKT
;
A
#
# COMPACT_ATOMS: atom_id res chain seq x y z
N MET A 1 -56.86 9.76 23.01
CA MET A 1 -56.46 9.80 24.44
C MET A 1 -55.63 11.06 24.65
N SER A 2 -56.14 12.04 25.42
CA SER A 2 -55.62 13.41 25.37
C SER A 2 -54.26 13.54 26.09
N VAL A 3 -53.24 13.95 25.33
CA VAL A 3 -51.81 14.12 25.70
C VAL A 3 -51.61 14.90 27.02
N LYS A 4 -52.60 15.73 27.39
CA LYS A 4 -52.61 16.57 28.59
C LYS A 4 -52.51 15.82 29.93
N LYS A 5 -52.92 14.55 30.01
CA LYS A 5 -52.79 13.75 31.26
C LYS A 5 -51.36 13.22 31.48
N PHE A 6 -50.57 13.06 30.42
CA PHE A 6 -49.25 12.42 30.47
C PHE A 6 -48.17 13.37 31.01
N PHE A 7 -48.33 14.69 30.84
CA PHE A 7 -47.35 15.72 31.22
C PHE A 7 -47.53 16.32 32.62
N LYS A 8 -48.36 15.75 33.49
CA LYS A 8 -48.55 16.24 34.87
C LYS A 8 -47.48 15.75 35.86
N ASN A 9 -46.88 14.58 35.63
CA ASN A 9 -45.91 13.98 36.55
C ASN A 9 -44.50 14.49 36.26
N LEU A 10 -43.81 14.99 37.29
CA LEU A 10 -42.47 15.58 37.18
C LEU A 10 -41.46 14.59 36.54
N SER A 11 -41.52 13.31 36.94
CA SER A 11 -40.67 12.26 36.39
C SER A 11 -40.89 12.01 34.90
N THR A 12 -42.13 12.10 34.42
CA THR A 12 -42.47 11.94 33.00
C THR A 12 -42.02 13.13 32.17
N ARG A 13 -42.07 14.34 32.73
CA ARG A 13 -41.53 15.56 32.07
C ARG A 13 -40.01 15.48 31.94
N ILE A 14 -39.31 15.08 33.01
CA ILE A 14 -37.85 14.93 32.99
C ILE A 14 -37.43 13.84 32.00
N TRP A 15 -38.07 12.67 32.03
CA TRP A 15 -37.78 11.58 31.09
C TRP A 15 -37.99 11.99 29.64
N PHE A 16 -39.06 12.74 29.34
CA PHE A 16 -39.31 13.25 27.99
C PHE A 16 -38.26 14.27 27.53
N ILE A 17 -37.85 15.19 28.41
CA ILE A 17 -36.79 16.17 28.10
C ILE A 17 -35.46 15.47 27.84
N VAL A 18 -35.08 14.52 28.72
CA VAL A 18 -33.83 13.76 28.57
C VAL A 18 -33.85 12.93 27.29
N SER A 19 -34.97 12.27 26.97
CA SER A 19 -35.13 11.51 25.73
C SER A 19 -35.05 12.41 24.49
N CYS A 20 -35.59 13.62 24.57
CA CYS A 20 -35.54 14.58 23.46
C CYS A 20 -34.12 15.12 23.24
N CYS A 21 -33.39 15.43 24.31
CA CYS A 21 -31.99 15.84 24.25
C CYS A 21 -31.07 14.74 23.72
N LEU A 22 -31.26 13.49 24.17
CA LEU A 22 -30.49 12.34 23.69
C LEU A 22 -30.76 12.08 22.20
N GLY A 23 -32.03 12.16 21.79
CA GLY A 23 -32.41 12.02 20.39
C GLY A 23 -31.76 13.09 19.50
N ALA A 24 -31.76 14.35 19.94
CA ALA A 24 -31.10 15.43 19.22
C ALA A 24 -29.58 15.22 19.09
N LEU A 25 -28.93 14.78 20.17
CA LEU A 25 -27.48 14.50 20.16
C LEU A 25 -27.13 13.37 19.19
N LEU A 26 -27.88 12.26 19.21
CA LEU A 26 -27.67 11.14 18.29
C LEU A 26 -27.89 11.54 16.82
N LEU A 27 -28.84 12.44 16.55
CA LEU A 27 -29.12 12.94 15.21
C LEU A 27 -27.96 13.81 14.70
N VAL A 28 -27.48 14.74 15.52
CA VAL A 28 -26.29 15.55 15.21
C VAL A 28 -25.06 14.68 14.97
N LEU A 29 -24.86 13.65 15.78
CA LEU A 29 -23.72 12.74 15.65
C LEU A 29 -23.79 11.92 14.36
N ASN A 30 -24.97 11.42 13.98
CA ASN A 30 -25.16 10.74 12.69
C ASN A 30 -24.91 11.67 11.50
N VAL A 31 -25.42 12.91 11.56
CA VAL A 31 -25.17 13.90 10.50
C VAL A 31 -23.67 14.21 10.41
N ALA A 32 -22.99 14.42 11.53
CA ALA A 32 -21.55 14.70 11.55
C ALA A 32 -20.73 13.52 10.98
N LEU A 33 -21.08 12.28 11.30
CA LEU A 33 -20.42 11.09 10.74
C LEU A 33 -20.71 10.88 9.25
N ALA A 34 -21.83 11.39 8.74
CA ALA A 34 -22.18 11.35 7.33
C ALA A 34 -21.45 12.43 6.49
N VAL A 35 -20.80 13.42 7.13
CA VAL A 35 -20.00 14.42 6.43
C VAL A 35 -18.59 13.87 6.19
N PRO A 36 -18.14 13.72 4.92
CA PRO A 36 -16.83 13.15 4.60
C PRO A 36 -15.65 13.89 5.25
N THR A 37 -15.73 15.23 5.35
CA THR A 37 -14.65 16.04 5.94
C THR A 37 -14.39 15.76 7.42
N VAL A 38 -15.40 15.29 8.16
CA VAL A 38 -15.25 14.88 9.56
C VAL A 38 -14.50 13.56 9.66
N GLN A 39 -14.71 12.65 8.71
CA GLN A 39 -13.99 11.37 8.64
C GLN A 39 -12.51 11.58 8.28
N ASP A 40 -12.20 12.49 7.35
CA ASP A 40 -10.82 12.82 6.98
C ASP A 40 -10.04 13.43 8.15
N PHE A 41 -10.66 14.36 8.88
CA PHE A 41 -10.06 14.96 10.06
C PHE A 41 -9.88 13.94 11.21
N ALA A 42 -10.86 13.04 11.39
CA ALA A 42 -10.73 11.96 12.35
C ALA A 42 -9.60 10.98 11.97
N THR A 43 -9.42 10.71 10.67
CA THR A 43 -8.30 9.88 10.16
C THR A 43 -6.96 10.55 10.44
N LEU A 44 -6.88 11.87 10.23
CA LEU A 44 -5.68 12.66 10.51
C LEU A 44 -5.28 12.64 12.00
N ILE A 45 -6.26 12.70 12.91
CA ILE A 45 -5.99 12.76 14.36
C ILE A 45 -5.80 11.37 14.97
N PHE A 46 -6.64 10.40 14.60
CA PHE A 46 -6.66 9.09 15.25
C PHE A 46 -5.82 8.03 14.53
N GLY A 47 -5.29 8.33 13.33
CA GLY A 47 -4.47 7.39 12.54
C GLY A 47 -5.21 6.12 12.12
N VAL A 48 -6.52 6.03 12.39
CA VAL A 48 -7.37 4.92 12.01
C VAL A 48 -7.79 5.14 10.56
N SER A 49 -7.04 4.50 9.66
CA SER A 49 -7.47 4.22 8.30
C SER A 49 -8.59 3.18 8.35
N THR A 50 -9.85 3.62 8.50
CA THR A 50 -10.95 2.83 7.94
C THR A 50 -10.92 3.11 6.45
N GLY A 51 -10.24 2.25 5.69
CA GLY A 51 -10.28 2.28 4.24
C GLY A 51 -11.70 2.03 3.74
N THR A 52 -12.57 3.02 3.81
CA THR A 52 -13.74 3.07 2.96
C THR A 52 -13.25 3.47 1.59
N SER A 53 -13.02 2.47 0.76
CA SER A 53 -13.05 2.60 -0.70
C SER A 53 -14.43 3.12 -1.12
N THR A 54 -14.73 4.38 -0.83
CA THR A 54 -15.83 5.09 -1.47
C THR A 54 -15.39 5.42 -2.87
N GLY A 55 -15.57 4.45 -3.77
CA GLY A 55 -15.55 4.64 -5.21
C GLY A 55 -14.18 5.03 -5.76
N SER A 56 -13.67 4.21 -6.65
CA SER A 56 -12.81 4.69 -7.73
C SER A 56 -13.50 5.88 -8.41
N THR A 57 -13.19 7.11 -7.97
CA THR A 57 -13.47 8.29 -8.77
C THR A 57 -12.60 8.14 -10.00
N GLU A 58 -13.23 7.99 -11.16
CA GLU A 58 -12.55 7.94 -12.45
C GLU A 58 -11.51 9.06 -12.52
N GLY A 59 -10.22 8.70 -12.60
CA GLY A 59 -9.10 9.65 -12.67
C GLY A 59 -8.23 9.81 -11.41
N SER A 60 -8.49 9.09 -10.32
CA SER A 60 -7.62 9.14 -9.11
C SER A 60 -6.44 8.16 -9.12
N ASP A 61 -6.44 7.18 -10.04
CA ASP A 61 -5.31 6.28 -10.24
C ASP A 61 -4.25 6.97 -11.10
N TYR A 62 -3.36 7.74 -10.47
CA TYR A 62 -2.20 8.36 -11.16
C TYR A 62 -1.29 7.30 -11.82
N TYR A 63 -1.33 6.06 -11.30
CA TYR A 63 -0.76 4.87 -11.93
C TYR A 63 -1.83 3.79 -12.02
N PRO A 64 -2.46 3.57 -13.20
CA PRO A 64 -3.42 2.49 -13.36
C PRO A 64 -2.73 1.16 -13.07
N LYS A 65 -3.41 0.27 -12.33
CA LYS A 65 -2.91 -1.09 -12.14
C LYS A 65 -2.87 -1.80 -13.49
N THR A 66 -1.67 -2.02 -14.00
CA THR A 66 -1.42 -2.76 -15.24
C THR A 66 -1.38 -4.28 -15.03
N THR A 67 -1.35 -4.73 -13.78
CA THR A 67 -1.23 -6.15 -13.40
C THR A 67 -2.40 -6.58 -12.53
N SER A 68 -2.83 -7.82 -12.74
CA SER A 68 -4.00 -8.41 -12.09
C SER A 68 -3.69 -8.94 -10.68
N SER A 69 -2.41 -9.26 -10.41
CA SER A 69 -1.97 -9.85 -9.15
C SER A 69 -0.65 -9.27 -8.62
N LYS A 70 -0.44 -9.40 -7.30
CA LYS A 70 0.80 -9.01 -6.63
C LYS A 70 2.02 -9.79 -7.12
N ASP A 71 1.81 -11.05 -7.51
CA ASP A 71 2.86 -11.96 -7.96
C ASP A 71 3.28 -11.62 -9.40
N GLU A 72 2.33 -11.32 -10.28
CA GLU A 72 2.58 -10.82 -11.63
C GLU A 72 3.36 -9.49 -11.60
N ALA A 73 2.99 -8.58 -10.70
CA ALA A 73 3.73 -7.32 -10.52
C ALA A 73 5.19 -7.56 -10.08
N ARG A 74 5.43 -8.56 -9.23
CA ARG A 74 6.78 -8.95 -8.78
C ARG A 74 7.59 -9.54 -9.93
N GLU A 75 7.03 -10.49 -10.67
CA GLU A 75 7.71 -11.13 -11.80
C GLU A 75 8.07 -10.12 -12.88
N ASN A 76 7.16 -9.19 -13.19
CA ASN A 76 7.45 -8.10 -14.12
C ASN A 76 8.59 -7.19 -13.61
N GLY A 77 8.63 -6.90 -12.31
CA GLY A 77 9.72 -6.17 -11.68
C GLY A 77 11.06 -6.91 -11.76
N ASP A 78 11.06 -8.21 -11.51
CA ASP A 78 12.26 -9.05 -11.57
C ASP A 78 12.82 -9.09 -13.01
N ASN A 79 11.97 -9.30 -14.00
CA ASN A 79 12.37 -9.29 -15.42
C ASN A 79 12.90 -7.92 -15.86
N PHE A 80 12.28 -6.84 -15.39
CA PHE A 80 12.76 -5.48 -15.64
C PHE A 80 14.14 -5.26 -15.02
N ASN A 81 14.39 -5.74 -13.80
CA ASN A 81 15.69 -5.62 -13.14
C ASN A 81 16.80 -6.38 -13.89
N VAL A 82 16.50 -7.54 -14.47
CA VAL A 82 17.44 -8.28 -15.33
C VAL A 82 17.82 -7.42 -16.54
N LYS A 83 16.83 -6.88 -17.25
CA LYS A 83 17.06 -6.01 -18.40
C LYS A 83 17.87 -4.75 -18.03
N LEU A 84 17.54 -4.14 -16.89
CA LEU A 84 18.29 -2.99 -16.38
C LEU A 84 19.76 -3.33 -16.13
N ALA A 85 20.05 -4.50 -15.55
CA ALA A 85 21.42 -4.96 -15.34
C ALA A 85 22.13 -5.24 -16.67
N GLU A 86 21.46 -5.86 -17.64
CA GLU A 86 22.00 -6.10 -19.00
C GLU A 86 22.40 -4.79 -19.68
N GLU A 87 21.58 -3.75 -19.59
CA GLU A 87 21.86 -2.42 -20.15
C GLU A 87 22.93 -1.64 -19.36
N GLY A 88 23.12 -1.96 -18.08
CA GLY A 88 24.06 -1.28 -17.19
C GLY A 88 25.49 -1.85 -17.20
N ILE A 89 25.69 -3.09 -17.67
CA ILE A 89 27.02 -3.74 -17.70
C ILE A 89 27.86 -3.13 -18.84
N VAL A 90 29.03 -2.59 -18.49
CA VAL A 90 29.96 -1.97 -19.45
C VAL A 90 31.16 -2.88 -19.73
N MET A 91 31.34 -3.26 -20.99
CA MET A 91 32.51 -4.03 -21.43
C MET A 91 33.73 -3.12 -21.58
N LEU A 92 34.68 -3.21 -20.65
CA LEU A 92 35.86 -2.33 -20.62
C LEU A 92 36.99 -2.79 -21.57
N LYS A 93 37.08 -4.08 -21.88
CA LYS A 93 38.13 -4.64 -22.75
C LYS A 93 37.64 -5.88 -23.47
N ASN A 94 37.79 -5.88 -24.79
CA ASN A 94 37.56 -7.04 -25.66
C ASN A 94 38.70 -7.11 -26.68
N LYS A 95 39.67 -8.01 -26.46
CA LYS A 95 40.75 -8.28 -27.42
C LYS A 95 40.45 -9.59 -28.13
N ASP A 96 40.84 -9.68 -29.40
CA ASP A 96 40.76 -10.92 -30.20
C ASP A 96 39.34 -11.50 -30.29
N ASN A 97 38.31 -10.65 -30.21
CA ASN A 97 36.90 -11.05 -30.19
C ASN A 97 36.59 -12.13 -29.12
N ALA A 98 37.17 -12.00 -27.92
CA ALA A 98 36.97 -12.93 -26.82
C ALA A 98 35.49 -13.08 -26.40
N PHE A 99 34.68 -12.04 -26.57
CA PHE A 99 33.23 -12.09 -26.42
C PHE A 99 32.52 -11.62 -27.71
N PRO A 100 31.33 -12.18 -28.04
CA PRO A 100 30.56 -13.20 -27.29
C PRO A 100 31.17 -14.61 -27.37
N LEU A 101 30.94 -15.43 -26.33
CA LEU A 101 31.49 -16.78 -26.27
C LEU A 101 30.83 -17.70 -27.32
N PRO A 102 31.61 -18.49 -28.07
CA PRO A 102 31.06 -19.49 -28.98
C PRO A 102 30.28 -20.58 -28.24
N ASN A 103 29.25 -21.13 -28.89
CA ASN A 103 28.49 -22.26 -28.34
C ASN A 103 29.40 -23.47 -28.06
N GLY A 104 29.17 -24.11 -26.91
CA GLY A 104 29.96 -25.29 -26.48
C GLY A 104 31.32 -24.96 -25.84
N THR A 105 31.64 -23.67 -25.65
CA THR A 105 32.85 -23.28 -24.91
C THR A 105 32.79 -23.80 -23.48
N LYS A 106 33.82 -24.54 -23.05
CA LYS A 106 33.97 -24.97 -21.66
C LYS A 106 34.54 -23.81 -20.84
N VAL A 107 33.82 -23.39 -19.81
CA VAL A 107 34.22 -22.29 -18.94
C VAL A 107 34.49 -22.82 -17.54
N SER A 108 35.60 -22.39 -16.94
CA SER A 108 35.87 -22.58 -15.51
C SER A 108 35.75 -21.22 -14.81
N VAL A 109 34.90 -21.15 -13.79
CA VAL A 109 34.60 -19.88 -13.10
C VAL A 109 35.43 -19.80 -11.82
N PHE A 110 36.24 -18.76 -11.69
CA PHE A 110 37.13 -18.55 -10.54
C PHE A 110 36.82 -17.23 -9.82
N GLY A 111 37.18 -17.16 -8.53
CA GLY A 111 37.08 -15.96 -7.69
C GLY A 111 36.04 -16.08 -6.58
N LYS A 112 36.20 -15.33 -5.49
CA LYS A 112 35.29 -15.38 -4.32
C LYS A 112 33.84 -15.06 -4.69
N ASN A 113 33.65 -14.10 -5.60
CA ASN A 113 32.33 -13.65 -6.01
C ASN A 113 31.61 -14.63 -6.96
N SER A 114 32.27 -15.71 -7.41
CA SER A 114 31.59 -16.75 -8.19
C SER A 114 30.70 -17.65 -7.32
N ALA A 115 31.06 -17.82 -6.04
CA ALA A 115 30.27 -18.56 -5.05
C ALA A 115 29.48 -17.63 -4.11
N GLY A 116 29.93 -16.39 -3.92
CA GLY A 116 29.26 -15.36 -3.11
C GLY A 116 28.98 -14.11 -3.92
N ILE A 117 27.88 -14.09 -4.66
CA ILE A 117 27.50 -12.96 -5.52
C ILE A 117 27.30 -11.69 -4.67
N VAL A 118 27.85 -10.58 -5.14
CA VAL A 118 27.65 -9.26 -4.54
C VAL A 118 26.44 -8.61 -5.19
N TYR A 119 25.32 -8.61 -4.48
CA TYR A 119 24.04 -8.08 -4.97
C TYR A 119 23.88 -6.57 -4.71
N GLY A 120 24.67 -5.99 -3.81
CA GLY A 120 24.58 -4.58 -3.43
C GLY A 120 25.68 -4.15 -2.48
N GLY A 121 25.73 -2.84 -2.21
CA GLY A 121 26.62 -2.27 -1.20
C GLY A 121 26.11 -2.52 0.24
N SER A 122 26.87 -2.05 1.22
CA SER A 122 26.44 -2.07 2.64
C SER A 122 25.48 -0.92 2.97
N GLY A 123 24.81 -0.99 4.13
CA GLY A 123 23.97 0.10 4.65
C GLY A 123 22.51 -0.03 4.23
N SER A 124 21.85 1.09 3.90
CA SER A 124 20.44 1.08 3.47
C SER A 124 20.21 0.39 2.12
N GLY A 125 21.26 0.25 1.31
CA GLY A 125 21.25 -0.54 0.07
C GLY A 125 21.62 -2.01 0.26
N ALA A 126 21.77 -2.47 1.51
CA ALA A 126 22.03 -3.88 1.78
C ALA A 126 20.83 -4.72 1.40
N VAL A 127 21.10 -5.85 0.76
CA VAL A 127 20.11 -6.78 0.24
C VAL A 127 20.17 -8.08 1.03
N ASP A 128 18.99 -8.60 1.37
CA ASP A 128 18.85 -9.88 2.05
C ASP A 128 19.11 -11.02 1.05
N SER A 129 20.35 -11.51 1.03
CA SER A 129 20.79 -12.57 0.13
C SER A 129 20.10 -13.92 0.37
N SER A 130 19.43 -14.12 1.51
CA SER A 130 18.66 -15.35 1.77
C SER A 130 17.34 -15.42 0.99
N LYS A 131 16.84 -14.27 0.53
CA LYS A 131 15.61 -14.13 -0.27
C LYS A 131 15.90 -13.78 -1.73
N ALA A 132 17.16 -13.56 -2.07
CA ALA A 132 17.56 -13.35 -3.45
C ALA A 132 17.42 -14.68 -4.21
N LYS A 133 16.64 -14.66 -5.29
CA LYS A 133 16.52 -15.80 -6.20
C LYS A 133 17.85 -15.92 -6.96
N THR A 134 18.62 -16.96 -6.67
CA THR A 134 19.82 -17.36 -7.43
C THR A 134 19.45 -18.08 -8.71
#